data_AF-A0A3N4K6N4-F1
#
_entry.id   AF-A0A3N4K6N4-F1
#
_cell.length_a   1.000
_cell.length_b   1.000
_cell.length_c   1.000
_cell.angle_alpha   90.00
_cell.angle_beta   90.00
_cell.angle_gamma   90.00
#
_symmetry.space_group_name_H-M   'P 1'
#
loop_
_entity.id
_entity.type
_entity.pdbx_description
1 polymer ?
#
loop_
_entity_poly.entity_id
_entity_poly.type
_entity_poly.pdbx_seq_one_letter_code
_entity_poly.pdbx_strand_id
1 'polypeptide(L)'
;MDERGEFMKGKEVIRLVPEEEGDEGGEGRPAGMPKAINVKTGPHKLLMEDAGGRRVYGIELQDVQGIKVDMPMGTKIVLKNVTVARGVLLLTPANTVFLGGKVEALNQQYLANRKQVLIAGLGKLNSQS
;
A
#
# COMPACT_ATOMS: atom_id res chain seq x y z
N MET A 1 23.69 -24.22 18.00
CA MET A 1 23.09 -23.25 18.93
C MET A 1 21.89 -22.68 18.23
N ASP A 2 20.75 -23.14 18.71
CA ASP A 2 19.55 -23.43 17.95
C ASP A 2 18.71 -22.22 17.55
N GLU A 3 17.84 -22.54 16.60
CA GLU A 3 16.93 -21.70 15.85
C GLU A 3 15.89 -21.02 16.75
N ARG A 4 15.85 -19.69 16.64
CA ARG A 4 14.62 -18.88 16.58
C ARG A 4 13.50 -19.25 17.58
N GLY A 5 13.76 -18.99 18.86
CA GLY A 5 12.74 -18.96 19.92
C GLY A 5 11.89 -17.68 19.90
N GLU A 6 11.09 -17.47 18.87
CA GLU A 6 10.05 -16.42 18.85
C GLU A 6 8.68 -17.03 19.22
N PHE A 7 8.32 -17.00 20.50
CA PHE A 7 6.93 -17.24 20.92
C PHE A 7 6.11 -15.96 20.71
N MET A 8 5.19 -15.96 19.73
CA MET A 8 4.17 -14.91 19.61
C MET A 8 2.97 -15.24 20.50
N LYS A 9 2.74 -14.43 21.55
CA LYS A 9 1.43 -14.34 22.22
C LYS A 9 0.81 -12.99 21.84
N GLY A 10 -0.37 -13.07 21.21
CA GLY A 10 -0.95 -12.03 20.37
C GLY A 10 -1.08 -10.64 21.00
N LYS A 11 -0.84 -9.62 20.19
CA LYS A 11 -1.39 -8.28 20.41
C LYS A 11 -2.69 -8.20 19.62
N GLU A 12 -3.81 -8.57 20.22
CA GLU A 12 -5.13 -8.28 19.65
C GLU A 12 -5.51 -6.84 19.99
N VAL A 13 -5.84 -6.07 18.96
CA VAL A 13 -6.47 -4.75 19.09
C VAL A 13 -7.91 -4.92 18.61
N ILE A 14 -8.84 -5.08 19.54
CA ILE A 14 -10.27 -5.09 19.23
C ILE A 14 -10.71 -3.62 19.11
N ARG A 15 -10.93 -3.17 17.87
CA ARG A 15 -11.50 -1.85 17.62
C ARG A 15 -13.02 -2.00 17.46
N LEU A 16 -13.75 -1.63 18.50
CA LEU A 16 -15.19 -1.41 18.42
C LEU A 16 -15.41 -0.14 17.59
N VAL A 17 -15.99 -0.28 16.40
CA VAL A 17 -16.44 0.86 15.59
C VAL A 17 -17.97 0.90 15.71
N PRO A 18 -18.58 2.05 16.01
CA PRO A 18 -20.04 2.18 16.00
C PRO A 18 -20.59 1.90 14.59
N GLU A 19 -21.73 1.22 14.53
CA GLU A 19 -22.43 0.90 13.30
C GLU A 19 -22.91 2.20 12.65
N GLU A 20 -22.35 2.56 11.48
CA GLU A 20 -23.01 3.51 10.59
C GLU A 20 -23.92 2.72 9.66
N GLU A 21 -25.22 3.03 9.74
CA GLU A 21 -26.29 2.45 8.93
C GLU A 21 -26.10 2.82 7.44
N GLY A 22 -26.11 1.79 6.58
CA GLY A 22 -26.33 1.94 5.15
C GLY A 22 -25.36 1.15 4.28
N ASP A 23 -25.76 -0.04 3.83
CA ASP A 23 -25.90 -0.38 2.40
C ASP A 23 -26.50 -1.80 2.26
N GLU A 24 -27.70 -1.87 1.68
CA GLU A 24 -28.41 -3.11 1.35
C GLU A 24 -27.83 -3.70 0.06
N GLY A 25 -27.33 -4.94 0.09
CA GLY A 25 -27.11 -5.70 -1.14
C GLY A 25 -26.06 -6.81 -1.06
N GLY A 26 -26.52 -8.06 -0.93
CA GLY A 26 -25.70 -9.25 -1.23
C GLY A 26 -25.99 -10.46 -0.36
N GLU A 27 -27.10 -11.15 -0.63
CA GLU A 27 -27.43 -12.46 -0.06
C GLU A 27 -26.38 -13.52 -0.49
N GLY A 28 -25.83 -14.26 0.47
CA GLY A 28 -25.03 -15.47 0.18
C GLY A 28 -23.69 -15.63 0.89
N ARG A 29 -23.35 -14.83 1.93
CA ARG A 29 -22.13 -15.06 2.73
C ARG A 29 -22.45 -15.80 4.03
N PRO A 30 -21.73 -16.90 4.38
CA PRO A 30 -21.96 -17.60 5.64
C PRO A 30 -21.68 -16.68 6.84
N ALA A 31 -22.62 -16.65 7.77
CA ALA A 31 -22.53 -15.87 8.99
C ALA A 31 -21.33 -16.33 9.84
N GLY A 32 -20.47 -15.40 10.23
CA GLY A 32 -19.33 -15.66 11.13
C GLY A 32 -17.94 -15.44 10.54
N MET A 33 -17.82 -15.16 9.23
CA MET A 33 -16.55 -14.72 8.66
C MET A 33 -16.38 -13.22 8.97
N PRO A 34 -15.28 -12.78 9.62
CA PRO A 34 -15.05 -11.37 9.83
C PRO A 34 -15.06 -10.69 8.45
N LYS A 35 -15.94 -9.69 8.26
CA LYS A 35 -15.86 -8.81 7.09
C LYS A 35 -14.43 -8.30 7.10
N ALA A 36 -13.65 -8.63 6.07
CA ALA A 36 -12.32 -8.08 5.91
C ALA A 36 -12.49 -6.56 5.96
N ILE A 37 -12.08 -5.95 7.07
CA ILE A 37 -12.16 -4.52 7.24
C ILE A 37 -11.18 -3.99 6.22
N ASN A 38 -11.71 -3.46 5.11
CA ASN A 38 -10.88 -2.83 4.10
C ASN A 38 -10.49 -1.46 4.67
N VAL A 39 -9.59 -1.48 5.65
CA VAL A 39 -9.03 -0.29 6.27
C VAL A 39 -8.28 0.43 5.16
N LYS A 40 -8.87 1.51 4.65
CA LYS A 40 -8.21 2.35 3.64
C LYS A 40 -6.89 2.84 4.24
N THR A 41 -5.77 2.47 3.62
CA THR A 41 -4.42 2.79 4.11
C THR A 41 -3.98 4.23 3.79
N GLY A 42 -4.95 5.07 3.43
CA GLY A 42 -4.80 6.49 3.17
C GLY A 42 -4.59 6.82 1.69
N PRO A 43 -4.57 8.11 1.36
CA PRO A 43 -4.16 8.54 0.04
C PRO A 43 -2.65 8.26 -0.14
N HIS A 44 -2.29 7.56 -1.21
CA HIS A 44 -0.90 7.24 -1.50
C HIS A 44 -0.23 8.31 -2.35
N LYS A 45 1.05 8.59 -2.05
CA LYS A 45 1.93 9.38 -2.93
C LYS A 45 2.84 8.44 -3.70
N LEU A 46 2.73 8.47 -5.02
CA LEU A 46 3.48 7.61 -5.92
C LEU A 46 4.59 8.39 -6.61
N LEU A 47 5.76 7.76 -6.73
CA LEU A 47 6.78 8.14 -7.70
C LEU A 47 6.66 7.18 -8.87
N MET A 48 6.34 7.70 -10.05
CA MET A 48 6.18 6.93 -11.28
C MET A 48 7.26 7.34 -12.26
N GLU A 49 7.70 6.38 -13.09
CA GLU A 49 8.70 6.57 -14.13
C GLU A 49 8.14 6.03 -15.45
N ASP A 50 8.25 6.82 -16.53
CA ASP A 50 7.88 6.37 -17.87
C ASP A 50 9.00 5.53 -18.52
N ALA A 51 8.75 5.03 -19.73
CA ALA A 51 9.74 4.23 -20.48
C ALA A 51 11.01 5.02 -20.87
N GLY A 52 10.94 6.36 -20.84
CA GLY A 52 12.08 7.25 -21.11
C GLY A 52 12.85 7.63 -19.84
N GLY A 53 12.50 7.08 -18.67
CA GLY A 53 13.15 7.40 -17.39
C GLY A 53 12.65 8.71 -16.77
N ARG A 54 11.60 9.34 -17.31
CA ARG A 54 11.06 10.59 -16.77
C ARG A 54 10.20 10.29 -15.55
N ARG A 55 10.54 10.96 -14.44
CA ARG A 55 9.89 10.78 -13.14
C ARG A 55 8.83 11.82 -12.88
N VAL A 56 7.70 11.38 -12.32
CA VAL A 56 6.61 12.25 -11.92
C VAL A 56 6.01 11.76 -10.60
N TYR A 57 5.58 12.71 -9.77
CA TYR A 57 4.81 12.39 -8.57
C TYR A 57 3.32 12.37 -8.88
N GLY A 58 2.61 11.40 -8.34
CA GLY A 58 1.16 11.36 -8.27
C GLY A 58 0.69 11.32 -6.83
N ILE A 59 -0.45 11.95 -6.54
CA ILE A 59 -1.14 11.81 -5.27
C ILE A 59 -2.56 11.33 -5.53
N GLU A 60 -2.98 10.39 -4.73
CA GLU A 60 -4.33 9.87 -4.73
C GLU A 60 -5.31 10.90 -4.17
N LEU A 61 -6.13 11.46 -5.05
CA LEU A 61 -7.20 12.40 -4.69
C LEU A 61 -8.49 11.65 -4.32
N GLN A 62 -8.71 10.50 -4.96
CA GLN A 62 -9.76 9.54 -4.64
C GLN A 62 -9.16 8.13 -4.67
N ASP A 63 -9.70 7.25 -3.83
CA ASP A 63 -9.26 5.87 -3.66
C ASP A 63 -9.22 5.09 -4.99
N VAL A 64 -8.02 4.69 -5.45
CA VAL A 64 -7.81 3.93 -6.69
C VAL A 64 -7.51 2.47 -6.33
N GLN A 65 -8.40 1.57 -6.74
CA GLN A 65 -8.28 0.14 -6.47
C GLN A 65 -6.93 -0.42 -6.93
N GLY A 66 -6.21 -1.08 -6.01
CA GLY A 66 -4.93 -1.73 -6.26
C GLY A 66 -3.71 -0.88 -5.86
N ILE A 67 -3.88 0.43 -5.67
CA ILE A 67 -2.81 1.29 -5.13
C ILE A 67 -2.71 1.07 -3.62
N LYS A 68 -1.53 0.64 -3.17
CA LYS A 68 -1.25 0.32 -1.76
C LYS A 68 0.25 0.33 -1.48
N VAL A 69 0.62 0.49 -0.21
CA VAL A 69 2.04 0.60 0.23
C VAL A 69 2.86 -0.68 -0.06
N ASP A 70 2.24 -1.85 -0.05
CA ASP A 70 2.89 -3.15 -0.23
C ASP A 70 2.88 -3.63 -1.69
N MET A 71 2.56 -2.76 -2.66
CA MET A 71 2.61 -3.14 -4.08
C MET A 71 4.05 -3.40 -4.54
N PRO A 72 4.27 -4.36 -5.46
CA PRO A 72 5.60 -4.64 -5.99
C PRO A 72 6.22 -3.47 -6.76
N MET A 73 7.55 -3.41 -6.80
CA MET A 73 8.23 -2.42 -7.64
C MET A 73 8.07 -2.74 -9.13
N GLY A 74 7.90 -1.67 -9.92
CA GLY A 74 7.72 -1.78 -11.36
C GLY A 74 6.31 -2.19 -11.79
N THR A 75 5.33 -2.18 -10.87
CA THR A 75 3.91 -2.26 -11.20
C THR A 75 3.51 -1.20 -12.24
N LYS A 76 2.62 -1.58 -13.15
CA LYS A 76 2.17 -0.76 -14.27
C LYS A 76 0.81 -0.12 -13.98
N ILE A 77 0.69 1.14 -14.38
CA ILE A 77 -0.50 1.96 -14.21
C ILE A 77 -0.73 2.68 -15.55
N VAL A 78 -1.97 2.72 -15.99
CA VAL A 78 -2.40 3.49 -17.16
C VAL A 78 -3.06 4.78 -16.67
N LEU A 79 -2.64 5.89 -17.24
CA LEU A 79 -3.13 7.23 -16.94
C LEU A 79 -3.85 7.79 -18.16
N LYS A 80 -5.06 8.32 -17.99
CA LYS A 80 -5.86 8.90 -19.07
C LYS A 80 -6.54 10.18 -18.60
N ASN A 81 -6.33 11.30 -19.31
CA ASN A 81 -6.93 12.59 -19.00
C ASN A 81 -6.71 13.04 -17.54
N VAL A 82 -5.48 12.86 -17.03
CA VAL A 82 -5.14 13.18 -15.64
C VAL A 82 -4.90 14.68 -15.48
N THR A 83 -5.53 15.27 -14.47
CA THR A 83 -5.28 16.66 -14.07
C THR A 83 -3.91 16.78 -13.41
N VAL A 84 -3.13 17.77 -13.85
CA VAL A 84 -1.83 18.10 -13.26
C VAL A 84 -1.94 19.41 -12.49
N ALA A 85 -1.59 19.40 -11.21
CA ALA A 85 -1.55 20.60 -10.37
C ALA A 85 -0.17 20.75 -9.75
N ARG A 86 0.49 21.89 -9.98
CA ARG A 86 1.85 22.19 -9.47
C ARG A 86 2.87 21.06 -9.75
N GLY A 87 2.76 20.43 -10.92
CA GLY A 87 3.66 19.34 -11.33
C GLY A 87 3.36 17.96 -10.70
N VAL A 88 2.23 17.81 -10.02
CA VAL A 88 1.78 16.54 -9.42
C VAL A 88 0.51 16.06 -10.12
N LEU A 89 0.45 14.76 -10.41
CA LEU A 89 -0.71 14.10 -11.00
C LEU A 89 -1.79 13.86 -9.94
N LEU A 90 -3.02 14.30 -10.20
CA LEU A 90 -4.16 14.10 -9.31
C LEU A 90 -4.91 12.82 -9.72
N LEU A 91 -4.66 11.74 -8.99
CA LEU A 91 -5.14 10.40 -9.34
C LEU A 91 -6.55 10.16 -8.78
N THR A 92 -7.45 9.67 -9.63
CA THR A 92 -8.80 9.23 -9.29
C THR A 92 -9.13 7.95 -10.07
N PRO A 93 -10.16 7.18 -9.66
CA PRO A 93 -10.60 6.00 -10.41
C PRO A 93 -10.98 6.27 -11.86
N ALA A 94 -11.42 7.49 -12.18
CA ALA A 94 -11.83 7.86 -13.53
C ALA A 94 -10.64 8.04 -14.49
N ASN A 95 -9.45 8.33 -13.98
CA ASN A 95 -8.28 8.71 -14.77
C ASN A 95 -7.08 7.76 -14.61
N THR A 96 -7.17 6.79 -13.69
CA THR A 96 -6.07 5.89 -13.32
C THR A 96 -6.56 4.45 -13.30
N VAL A 97 -5.88 3.57 -14.05
CA VAL A 97 -6.13 2.13 -14.06
C VAL A 97 -4.89 1.39 -13.61
N PHE A 98 -5.01 0.63 -12.52
CA PHE A 98 -3.96 -0.24 -12.01
C PHE A 98 -3.90 -1.54 -12.81
N LEU A 99 -2.76 -1.85 -13.44
CA LEU A 99 -2.57 -3.09 -14.20
C LEU A 99 -1.83 -4.17 -13.40
N GLY A 100 -1.13 -3.79 -12.32
CA GLY A 100 -0.32 -4.72 -11.54
C GLY A 100 1.01 -5.06 -12.23
N GLY A 101 1.49 -6.29 -12.04
CA GLY A 101 2.80 -6.73 -12.50
C GLY A 101 3.96 -6.28 -11.60
N LYS A 102 5.16 -6.72 -11.95
CA LYS A 102 6.39 -6.52 -11.17
C LYS A 102 7.60 -6.53 -12.09
N VAL A 103 8.61 -5.74 -11.78
CA VAL A 103 9.95 -5.85 -12.38
C VAL A 103 10.86 -6.52 -11.34
N GLU A 104 11.24 -7.77 -11.59
CA GLU A 104 11.91 -8.62 -10.61
C GLU A 104 13.17 -7.98 -10.03
N ALA A 105 14.06 -7.48 -10.89
CA ALA A 105 15.31 -6.85 -10.49
C ALA A 105 15.08 -5.63 -9.55
N LEU A 106 14.16 -4.73 -9.92
CA LEU A 106 13.83 -3.56 -9.10
C LEU A 106 13.20 -3.94 -7.76
N ASN A 107 12.33 -4.96 -7.77
CA ASN A 107 11.64 -5.38 -6.57
C ASN A 107 12.58 -6.08 -5.58
N GLN A 108 13.47 -6.95 -6.05
CA GLN A 108 14.48 -7.59 -5.20
C GLN A 108 15.43 -6.56 -4.60
N GLN A 109 15.92 -5.61 -5.41
CA GLN A 109 16.78 -4.54 -4.95
C GLN A 109 16.09 -3.67 -3.90
N TYR A 110 14.82 -3.30 -4.11
CA TYR A 110 14.05 -2.53 -3.13
C TYR A 110 13.86 -3.28 -1.82
N LEU A 111 13.49 -4.55 -1.85
CA LEU A 111 13.28 -5.35 -0.63
C LEU A 111 14.57 -5.53 0.17
N ALA A 112 15.69 -5.79 -0.52
CA ALA A 112 17.01 -5.90 0.12
C ALA A 112 17.40 -4.58 0.82
N ASN A 113 17.27 -3.45 0.11
CA ASN A 113 17.59 -2.14 0.65
C ASN A 113 16.65 -1.74 1.80
N ARG A 114 15.35 -2.00 1.67
CA ARG A 114 14.35 -1.68 2.70
C ARG A 114 14.66 -2.41 4.02
N LYS A 115 15.06 -3.69 3.95
CA LYS A 115 15.48 -4.45 5.14
C LYS A 115 16.67 -3.78 5.84
N GLN A 116 17.67 -3.36 5.07
CA GLN A 116 18.86 -2.68 5.62
C GLN A 116 18.50 -1.34 6.29
N VAL A 117 17.66 -0.52 5.64
CA VAL A 117 17.20 0.76 6.18
C VAL A 117 16.46 0.58 7.51
N LEU A 118 15.59 -0.41 7.60
CA LEU A 118 14.83 -0.69 8.82
C LEU A 118 15.73 -1.18 9.96
N ILE A 119 16.69 -2.06 9.67
CA ILE A 119 17.67 -2.54 10.67
C ILE A 119 18.52 -1.37 11.19
N ALA A 120 18.99 -0.51 10.30
CA ALA A 120 19.77 0.67 10.68
C ALA A 120 18.94 1.65 11.53
N GLY A 121 17.66 1.82 11.20
CA GLY A 121 16.73 2.61 12.02
C GLY A 121 16.56 2.05 13.42
N LEU A 122 16.38 0.73 13.56
CA LEU A 122 16.24 0.05 14.85
C LEU A 122 17.50 0.23 15.72
N GLY A 123 18.69 0.09 15.14
CA GLY A 123 19.96 0.32 15.85
C GLY A 123 20.06 1.73 16.44
N LYS A 124 19.61 2.75 15.70
CA LYS A 124 19.58 4.14 16.19
C LYS A 124 18.63 4.33 17.37
N LEU A 125 17.42 3.76 17.28
CA LEU A 125 16.44 3.80 18.37
C LEU A 125 16.99 3.15 19.66
N ASN A 126 17.64 1.99 19.53
CA ASN A 126 18.20 1.28 20.68
C ASN A 126 19.41 1.99 21.31
N SER A 127 20.16 2.78 20.53
CA SER A 127 21.29 3.57 21.06
C SER A 127 20.86 4.87 21.78
N GLN A 128 19.59 5.24 21.67
CA GLN A 128 19.01 6.45 22.28
C GLN A 128 18.17 6.15 23.53
N SER A 129 17.95 4.87 23.86
CA SER A 129 17.29 4.42 25.10
C SER A 129 18.34 3.97 26.11
#